data_AF-A0A3N9NWL3-F1
#
_entry.id   AF-A0A3N9NWL3-F1
#
_cell.length_a   1.000
_cell.length_b   1.000
_cell.length_c   1.000
_cell.angle_alpha   90.00
_cell.angle_beta   90.00
_cell.angle_gamma   90.00
#
_symmetry.space_group_name_H-M   'P 1'
#
loop_
_entity.id
_entity.type
_entity.pdbx_description
1 polymer ?
#
loop_
_entity_poly.entity_id
_entity_poly.type
_entity_poly.pdbx_seq_one_letter_code
_entity_poly.pdbx_strand_id
1 'polypeptide(L)'
;MMVAKITFCRLSALLSILAVLSCDPIVTQFDDTEDGQLYTAKRLQPPPAAVETIGVMTWNIRFGAGRTKWFGDSNGTRVILPADEVYYHLEGIAALLKAAEPDILLLQEVDIQSKRSAYIDQVQWLLDHTHLNYGAYASVWKAQVIPSDGLGRMDMGIAVLSRWPITNAERIKLPLRGDQDGLTKYFYLRRSILKTRIALPGLQEFYAVNVHTAAFSTDDTKKIQLDIFKDELDKLESRGIPFVAGGDLNSLPVNATKTDYCLSDKADDESFHGPNDDPQHKEGSYFTPEITWMQALYDTYSPAVLLNDYGANESHYFTHTPLWDSPYDRKLDYLFTNRAWLAGSDSTYHVAAPWSDHAPVSALWEVPK
;
A
#
# COMPACT_ATOMS: atom_id res chain seq x y z
N MET A 1 -27.95 -26.28 36.79
CA MET A 1 -26.48 -26.14 36.61
C MET A 1 -25.83 -27.20 35.72
N MET A 2 -26.32 -28.45 35.68
CA MET A 2 -25.67 -29.54 34.91
C MET A 2 -25.95 -29.47 33.38
N VAL A 3 -27.14 -29.01 32.98
CA VAL A 3 -27.54 -28.87 31.55
C VAL A 3 -26.77 -27.75 30.83
N ALA A 4 -26.46 -26.64 31.52
CA ALA A 4 -25.68 -25.53 30.96
C ALA A 4 -24.21 -25.92 30.67
N LYS A 5 -23.59 -26.73 31.53
CA LYS A 5 -22.21 -27.22 31.34
C LYS A 5 -22.08 -28.17 30.14
N ILE A 6 -23.08 -29.02 29.91
CA ILE A 6 -23.08 -29.96 28.77
C ILE A 6 -23.27 -29.21 27.44
N THR A 7 -24.08 -28.15 27.44
CA THR A 7 -24.33 -27.32 26.24
C THR A 7 -23.09 -26.50 25.86
N PHE A 8 -22.38 -25.93 26.85
CA PHE A 8 -21.14 -25.20 26.63
C PHE A 8 -20.01 -26.11 26.13
N CYS A 9 -19.87 -27.31 26.71
CA CYS A 9 -18.83 -28.27 26.33
C CYS A 9 -19.05 -28.84 24.91
N ARG A 10 -20.32 -29.02 24.49
CA ARG A 10 -20.66 -29.41 23.10
C ARG A 10 -20.43 -28.30 22.09
N LEU A 11 -20.67 -27.04 22.46
CA LEU A 11 -20.43 -25.89 21.58
C LEU A 11 -18.93 -25.64 21.36
N SER A 12 -18.12 -25.75 22.41
CA SER A 12 -16.66 -25.67 22.32
C SER A 12 -16.09 -26.82 21.48
N ALA A 13 -16.58 -28.05 21.67
CA ALA A 13 -16.17 -29.19 20.84
C ALA A 13 -16.58 -29.03 19.37
N LEU A 14 -17.74 -28.45 19.08
CA LEU A 14 -18.18 -28.18 17.70
C LEU A 14 -17.32 -27.11 17.02
N LEU A 15 -16.95 -26.03 17.74
CA LEU A 15 -16.03 -25.00 17.23
C LEU A 15 -14.63 -25.57 16.98
N SER A 16 -14.12 -26.42 17.88
CA SER A 16 -12.83 -27.09 17.70
C SER A 16 -12.85 -28.04 16.51
N ILE A 17 -13.96 -28.76 16.28
CA ILE A 17 -14.10 -29.67 15.13
C ILE A 17 -14.25 -28.89 13.81
N LEU A 18 -14.97 -27.76 13.79
CA LEU A 18 -15.08 -26.90 12.61
C LEU A 18 -13.75 -26.22 12.25
N ALA A 19 -12.91 -25.89 13.24
CA ALA A 19 -11.56 -25.37 13.02
C ALA A 19 -10.61 -26.42 12.43
N VAL A 20 -10.85 -27.72 12.68
CA VAL A 20 -10.06 -28.84 12.14
C VAL A 20 -10.57 -29.28 10.75
N LEU A 21 -11.82 -28.94 10.39
CA LEU A 21 -12.45 -29.25 9.11
C LEU A 21 -12.28 -28.17 8.04
N SER A 22 -11.80 -26.97 8.40
CA SER A 22 -11.38 -25.95 7.44
C SER A 22 -10.02 -26.35 6.86
N CYS A 23 -9.94 -26.58 5.54
CA CYS A 23 -8.66 -26.83 4.87
C CYS A 23 -7.75 -25.59 4.82
N ASP A 24 -8.29 -24.40 5.11
CA ASP A 24 -7.52 -23.16 5.09
C ASP A 24 -6.87 -22.88 6.45
N PRO A 25 -5.58 -22.49 6.48
CA PRO A 25 -4.93 -22.07 7.71
C PRO A 25 -5.56 -20.78 8.26
N ILE A 26 -5.54 -20.61 9.59
CA ILE A 26 -6.06 -19.41 10.25
C ILE A 26 -5.39 -18.14 9.71
N VAL A 27 -4.06 -18.17 9.59
CA VAL A 27 -3.26 -17.14 8.92
C VAL A 27 -2.62 -17.76 7.69
N THR A 28 -2.79 -17.13 6.53
CA THR A 28 -2.16 -17.58 5.29
C THR A 28 -0.65 -17.38 5.40
N GLN A 29 0.09 -18.44 5.09
CA GLN A 29 1.53 -18.35 4.82
C GLN A 29 1.70 -18.23 3.32
N PHE A 30 2.77 -17.55 2.94
CA PHE A 30 3.07 -17.26 1.55
C PHE A 30 4.44 -17.81 1.19
N ASP A 31 4.55 -18.34 -0.02
CA ASP A 31 5.82 -18.76 -0.59
C ASP A 31 6.71 -17.55 -0.87
N ASP A 32 7.99 -17.79 -1.15
CA ASP A 32 8.94 -16.70 -1.43
C ASP A 32 8.57 -15.94 -2.71
N THR A 33 8.09 -16.68 -3.72
CA THR A 33 7.45 -16.14 -4.92
C THR A 33 6.22 -16.98 -5.27
N GLU A 34 5.10 -16.33 -5.58
CA GLU A 34 3.86 -16.99 -6.04
C GLU A 34 3.10 -16.08 -7.02
N ASP A 35 2.08 -16.63 -7.70
CA ASP A 35 1.27 -15.87 -8.65
C ASP A 35 0.36 -14.85 -7.94
N GLY A 36 0.32 -13.63 -8.48
CA GLY A 36 -0.70 -12.64 -8.13
C GLY A 36 -2.06 -13.02 -8.71
N GLN A 37 -3.13 -12.64 -8.04
CA GLN A 37 -4.49 -12.84 -8.53
C GLN A 37 -4.79 -11.84 -9.66
N LEU A 38 -5.10 -12.33 -10.86
CA LEU A 38 -5.47 -11.49 -12.00
C LEU A 38 -6.97 -11.13 -11.97
N TYR A 39 -7.27 -9.91 -12.41
CA TYR A 39 -8.60 -9.34 -12.49
C TYR A 39 -8.86 -8.77 -13.89
N THR A 40 -10.14 -8.66 -14.24
CA THR A 40 -10.58 -8.05 -15.49
C THR A 40 -11.86 -7.27 -15.21
N ALA A 41 -11.94 -6.04 -15.72
CA ALA A 41 -13.13 -5.22 -15.62
C ALA A 41 -14.31 -5.90 -16.33
N LYS A 42 -15.53 -5.74 -15.79
CA LYS A 42 -16.75 -6.28 -16.43
C LYS A 42 -16.97 -5.77 -17.85
N ARG A 43 -16.51 -4.55 -18.14
CA ARG A 43 -16.58 -3.94 -19.47
C ARG A 43 -15.23 -3.34 -19.81
N LEU A 44 -14.61 -3.89 -20.85
CA LEU A 44 -13.36 -3.37 -21.37
C LEU A 44 -13.58 -2.12 -22.21
N GLN A 45 -12.72 -1.13 -22.02
CA GLN A 45 -12.61 0.06 -22.86
C GLN A 45 -11.38 -0.09 -23.76
N PRO A 46 -11.45 0.18 -25.07
CA PRO A 46 -10.28 0.07 -25.94
C PRO A 46 -9.13 0.97 -25.42
N PRO A 47 -7.96 0.41 -25.06
CA PRO A 47 -6.83 1.23 -24.69
C PRO A 47 -6.20 1.85 -25.96
N PRO A 48 -5.40 2.91 -25.84
CA PRO A 48 -4.70 3.50 -26.98
C PRO A 48 -3.80 2.45 -27.65
N ALA A 49 -3.84 2.40 -28.99
CA ALA A 49 -3.08 1.43 -29.78
C ALA A 49 -1.60 1.81 -29.92
N ALA A 50 -1.26 3.08 -29.71
CA ALA A 50 0.09 3.61 -29.68
C ALA A 50 0.14 4.77 -28.68
N VAL A 51 1.23 4.85 -27.93
CA VAL A 51 1.46 5.86 -26.89
C VAL A 51 2.92 6.28 -26.92
N GLU A 52 3.16 7.60 -26.87
CA GLU A 52 4.51 8.15 -26.66
C GLU A 52 4.78 8.38 -25.17
N THR A 53 3.72 8.61 -24.39
CA THR A 53 3.75 8.72 -22.94
C THR A 53 2.58 7.96 -22.33
N ILE A 54 2.75 7.52 -21.08
CA ILE A 54 1.66 6.95 -20.28
C ILE A 54 1.63 7.60 -18.90
N GLY A 55 0.44 7.81 -18.36
CA GLY A 55 0.24 8.26 -16.98
C GLY A 55 0.43 7.12 -16.00
N VAL A 56 1.33 7.29 -15.03
CA VAL A 56 1.52 6.34 -13.94
C VAL A 56 1.19 7.02 -12.63
N MET A 57 0.37 6.37 -11.80
CA MET A 57 -0.03 6.87 -10.49
C MET A 57 0.23 5.81 -9.42
N THR A 58 0.64 6.24 -8.22
CA THR A 58 0.61 5.41 -7.02
C THR A 58 -0.34 6.00 -5.99
N TRP A 59 -1.05 5.15 -5.24
CA TRP A 59 -1.96 5.59 -4.19
C TRP A 59 -2.22 4.51 -3.13
N ASN A 60 -1.89 4.80 -1.87
CA ASN A 60 -2.45 4.09 -0.73
C ASN A 60 -3.90 4.58 -0.49
N ILE A 61 -4.88 3.71 -0.71
CA ILE A 61 -6.31 4.06 -0.61
C ILE A 61 -6.91 3.79 0.77
N ARG A 62 -6.07 3.35 1.73
CA ARG A 62 -6.45 3.07 3.11
C ARG A 62 -7.75 2.27 3.20
N PHE A 63 -7.84 1.19 2.42
CA PHE A 63 -8.97 0.26 2.36
C PHE A 63 -10.35 0.94 2.22
N GLY A 64 -10.42 2.09 1.54
CA GLY A 64 -11.66 2.85 1.36
C GLY A 64 -12.19 3.49 2.65
N ALA A 65 -11.30 3.77 3.61
CA ALA A 65 -11.67 4.35 4.90
C ALA A 65 -11.69 5.88 4.93
N GLY A 66 -11.24 6.55 3.87
CA GLY A 66 -11.09 8.00 3.91
C GLY A 66 -10.12 8.42 5.01
N ARG A 67 -10.45 9.52 5.69
CA ARG A 67 -9.75 9.96 6.91
C ARG A 67 -10.50 9.58 8.18
N THR A 68 -11.07 8.39 8.20
CA THR A 68 -11.76 7.90 9.40
C THR A 68 -10.82 7.86 10.61
N LYS A 69 -11.34 8.20 11.79
CA LYS A 69 -10.71 7.95 13.10
C LYS A 69 -10.65 6.46 13.40
N TRP A 70 -9.81 5.76 12.67
CA TRP A 70 -9.57 4.33 12.77
C TRP A 70 -8.74 4.01 14.02
N PHE A 71 -8.87 2.81 14.60
CA PHE A 71 -8.24 2.50 15.90
C PHE A 71 -6.72 2.31 15.83
N GLY A 72 -6.19 1.93 14.67
CA GLY A 72 -4.76 1.62 14.49
C GLY A 72 -3.89 2.84 14.18
N ASP A 73 -4.50 4.01 14.01
CA ASP A 73 -3.88 5.29 13.63
C ASP A 73 -4.83 6.44 14.06
N SER A 74 -4.60 7.67 13.59
CA SER A 74 -5.56 8.80 13.70
C SER A 74 -6.17 9.09 15.09
N ASN A 75 -5.58 8.58 16.17
CA ASN A 75 -6.10 8.61 17.54
C ASN A 75 -7.58 8.19 17.62
N GLY A 76 -7.96 7.19 16.83
CA GLY A 76 -9.34 6.77 16.65
C GLY A 76 -9.76 5.57 17.48
N THR A 77 -11.02 5.17 17.31
CA THR A 77 -11.61 4.00 18.00
C THR A 77 -12.47 3.15 17.07
N ARG A 78 -12.64 3.56 15.80
CA ARG A 78 -13.46 2.83 14.84
C ARG A 78 -12.68 1.62 14.31
N VAL A 79 -13.36 0.48 14.24
CA VAL A 79 -12.77 -0.80 13.78
C VAL A 79 -13.55 -1.46 12.64
N ILE A 80 -14.81 -1.11 12.41
CA ILE A 80 -15.57 -1.67 11.29
C ILE A 80 -16.30 -0.51 10.62
N LEU A 81 -16.16 -0.41 9.30
CA LEU A 81 -16.85 0.58 8.48
C LEU A 81 -18.10 -0.05 7.87
N PRO A 82 -19.23 0.66 7.86
CA PRO A 82 -20.41 0.22 7.14
C PRO A 82 -20.19 0.34 5.63
N ALA A 83 -20.87 -0.52 4.86
CA ALA A 83 -20.64 -0.65 3.42
C ALA A 83 -20.89 0.65 2.64
N ASP A 84 -21.91 1.42 3.01
CA ASP A 84 -22.25 2.70 2.41
C ASP A 84 -21.14 3.74 2.56
N GLU A 85 -20.48 3.77 3.72
CA GLU A 85 -19.32 4.64 3.95
C GLU A 85 -18.11 4.22 3.11
N VAL A 86 -17.83 2.92 3.00
CA VAL A 86 -16.74 2.41 2.15
C VAL A 86 -17.03 2.74 0.68
N TYR A 87 -18.26 2.52 0.19
CA TYR A 87 -18.63 2.88 -1.17
C TYR A 87 -18.53 4.38 -1.42
N TYR A 88 -18.95 5.23 -0.47
CA TYR A 88 -18.81 6.68 -0.59
C TYR A 88 -17.36 7.11 -0.84
N HIS A 89 -16.39 6.55 -0.09
CA HIS A 89 -14.98 6.84 -0.33
C HIS A 89 -14.48 6.25 -1.65
N LEU A 90 -14.86 5.02 -2.00
CA LEU A 90 -14.50 4.41 -3.28
C LEU A 90 -15.05 5.22 -4.48
N GLU A 91 -16.23 5.81 -4.38
CA GLU A 91 -16.79 6.73 -5.38
C GLU A 91 -15.95 7.98 -5.56
N GLY A 92 -15.48 8.58 -4.46
CA GLY A 92 -14.54 9.69 -4.47
C GLY A 92 -13.20 9.33 -5.12
N ILE A 93 -12.65 8.16 -4.79
CA ILE A 93 -11.44 7.59 -5.40
C ILE A 93 -11.65 7.42 -6.91
N ALA A 94 -12.71 6.74 -7.33
CA ALA A 94 -13.00 6.51 -8.75
C ALA A 94 -13.24 7.82 -9.51
N ALA A 95 -13.88 8.82 -8.89
CA ALA A 95 -14.06 10.14 -9.48
C ALA A 95 -12.71 10.84 -9.73
N LEU A 96 -11.80 10.79 -8.75
CA LEU A 96 -10.44 11.33 -8.91
C LEU A 96 -9.68 10.59 -10.02
N LEU A 97 -9.73 9.25 -10.04
CA LEU A 97 -9.06 8.45 -11.07
C LEU A 97 -9.59 8.76 -12.48
N LYS A 98 -10.90 8.98 -12.64
CA LYS A 98 -11.48 9.40 -13.92
C LYS A 98 -11.11 10.83 -14.33
N ALA A 99 -10.75 11.68 -13.38
CA ALA A 99 -10.31 13.05 -13.67
C ALA A 99 -8.81 13.12 -13.98
N ALA A 100 -8.00 12.30 -13.30
CA ALA A 100 -6.55 12.23 -13.50
C ALA A 100 -6.14 11.30 -14.66
N GLU A 101 -7.01 10.37 -15.05
CA GLU A 101 -6.85 9.42 -16.14
C GLU A 101 -5.50 8.66 -16.17
N PRO A 102 -5.01 8.07 -15.05
CA PRO A 102 -3.79 7.28 -15.10
C PRO A 102 -3.98 6.05 -15.99
N ASP A 103 -2.95 5.66 -16.74
CA ASP A 103 -2.98 4.45 -17.55
C ASP A 103 -2.54 3.21 -16.75
N ILE A 104 -1.70 3.42 -15.72
CA ILE A 104 -1.25 2.43 -14.76
C ILE A 104 -1.40 3.01 -13.36
N LEU A 105 -1.99 2.24 -12.45
CA LEU A 105 -2.23 2.61 -11.07
C LEU A 105 -1.66 1.55 -10.12
N LEU A 106 -0.74 1.97 -9.25
CA LEU A 106 -0.15 1.16 -8.17
C LEU A 106 -0.92 1.46 -6.88
N LEU A 107 -1.73 0.52 -6.39
CA LEU A 107 -2.56 0.68 -5.21
C LEU A 107 -1.98 -0.03 -3.99
N GLN A 108 -2.04 0.62 -2.83
CA GLN A 108 -1.73 0.02 -1.54
C GLN A 108 -2.95 0.04 -0.60
N GLU A 109 -2.96 -0.88 0.36
CA GLU A 109 -4.06 -1.09 1.31
C GLU A 109 -5.42 -1.32 0.64
N VAL A 110 -5.47 -2.24 -0.32
CA VAL A 110 -6.71 -2.61 -0.99
C VAL A 110 -7.29 -3.83 -0.28
N ASP A 111 -8.53 -3.74 0.21
CA ASP A 111 -9.23 -4.89 0.78
C ASP A 111 -10.05 -5.62 -0.31
N ILE A 112 -10.08 -6.96 -0.26
CA ILE A 112 -10.97 -7.75 -1.14
C ILE A 112 -11.98 -8.64 -0.40
N GLN A 113 -11.68 -9.03 0.84
CA GLN A 113 -12.58 -9.83 1.70
C GLN A 113 -12.40 -9.50 3.19
N SER A 114 -12.10 -8.25 3.51
CA SER A 114 -11.87 -7.83 4.89
C SER A 114 -13.18 -7.41 5.57
N LYS A 115 -13.40 -7.89 6.79
CA LYS A 115 -14.60 -7.53 7.59
C LYS A 115 -14.67 -6.02 7.86
N ARG A 116 -13.52 -5.38 8.08
CA ARG A 116 -13.44 -3.93 8.40
C ARG A 116 -13.98 -3.02 7.30
N SER A 117 -13.98 -3.49 6.05
CA SER A 117 -14.42 -2.75 4.86
C SER A 117 -15.62 -3.45 4.19
N ALA A 118 -16.45 -4.09 5.02
CA ALA A 118 -17.69 -4.75 4.61
C ALA A 118 -17.54 -5.83 3.52
N TYR A 119 -16.38 -6.50 3.45
CA TYR A 119 -16.09 -7.57 2.49
C TYR A 119 -16.20 -7.13 1.02
N ILE A 120 -16.04 -5.84 0.76
CA ILE A 120 -16.08 -5.29 -0.59
C ILE A 120 -14.80 -5.67 -1.32
N ASP A 121 -14.95 -6.23 -2.52
CA ASP A 121 -13.83 -6.41 -3.46
C ASP A 121 -13.47 -5.07 -4.10
N GLN A 122 -12.54 -4.34 -3.48
CA GLN A 122 -12.20 -2.99 -3.91
C GLN A 122 -11.43 -2.99 -5.23
N VAL A 123 -10.67 -4.05 -5.54
CA VAL A 123 -9.98 -4.21 -6.83
C VAL A 123 -11.01 -4.30 -7.95
N GLN A 124 -11.95 -5.24 -7.84
CA GLN A 124 -12.99 -5.42 -8.86
C GLN A 124 -13.90 -4.18 -8.95
N TRP A 125 -14.24 -3.59 -7.81
CA TRP A 125 -15.09 -2.40 -7.79
C TRP A 125 -14.43 -1.24 -8.53
N LEU A 126 -13.15 -0.95 -8.30
CA LEU A 126 -12.45 0.15 -9.00
C LEU A 126 -12.33 -0.11 -10.51
N LEU A 127 -12.04 -1.35 -10.92
CA LEU A 127 -12.04 -1.73 -12.35
C LEU A 127 -13.39 -1.49 -13.02
N ASP A 128 -14.49 -1.82 -12.32
CA ASP A 128 -15.84 -1.66 -12.86
C ASP A 128 -16.33 -0.20 -12.90
N HIS A 129 -15.65 0.73 -12.21
CA HIS A 129 -16.09 2.13 -12.07
C HIS A 129 -15.07 3.16 -12.61
N THR A 130 -14.02 2.70 -13.29
CA THR A 130 -12.99 3.52 -13.93
C THR A 130 -12.76 3.09 -15.39
N HIS A 131 -11.77 3.70 -16.06
CA HIS A 131 -11.33 3.34 -17.42
C HIS A 131 -10.25 2.25 -17.47
N LEU A 132 -9.82 1.75 -16.30
CA LEU A 132 -8.83 0.69 -16.18
C LEU A 132 -9.48 -0.67 -16.46
N ASN A 133 -8.76 -1.55 -17.15
CA ASN A 133 -9.33 -2.78 -17.72
C ASN A 133 -8.87 -4.05 -17.02
N TYR A 134 -7.63 -4.06 -16.55
CA TYR A 134 -6.96 -5.25 -16.01
C TYR A 134 -6.38 -4.94 -14.65
N GLY A 135 -6.42 -5.92 -13.76
CA GLY A 135 -5.84 -5.79 -12.42
C GLY A 135 -4.98 -7.00 -12.08
N ALA A 136 -4.03 -6.80 -11.19
CA ALA A 136 -3.34 -7.86 -10.47
C ALA A 136 -3.33 -7.50 -8.98
N TYR A 137 -3.50 -8.47 -8.11
CA TYR A 137 -3.58 -8.28 -6.66
C TYR A 137 -2.67 -9.29 -5.95
N ALA A 138 -2.02 -8.82 -4.89
CA ALA A 138 -1.21 -9.65 -4.00
C ALA A 138 -1.60 -9.36 -2.55
N SER A 139 -2.08 -10.39 -1.84
CA SER A 139 -2.37 -10.28 -0.40
C SER A 139 -1.09 -10.00 0.39
N VAL A 140 -1.16 -9.04 1.31
CA VAL A 140 -0.14 -8.74 2.32
C VAL A 140 -0.64 -8.96 3.74
N TRP A 141 -1.95 -9.09 3.95
CA TRP A 141 -2.55 -9.46 5.22
C TRP A 141 -3.74 -10.38 4.98
N LYS A 142 -3.57 -11.68 5.22
CA LYS A 142 -4.63 -12.66 4.95
C LYS A 142 -4.80 -13.64 6.10
N ALA A 143 -5.97 -13.56 6.74
CA ALA A 143 -6.32 -14.41 7.86
C ALA A 143 -7.84 -14.64 7.90
N GLN A 144 -8.25 -15.85 8.25
CA GLN A 144 -9.66 -16.19 8.46
C GLN A 144 -10.25 -15.39 9.64
N VAL A 145 -9.43 -15.12 10.65
CA VAL A 145 -9.77 -14.27 11.78
C VAL A 145 -8.51 -13.68 12.39
N ILE A 146 -8.50 -12.36 12.59
CA ILE A 146 -7.53 -11.65 13.44
C ILE A 146 -8.20 -11.41 14.79
N PRO A 147 -7.68 -12.00 15.88
CA PRO A 147 -8.29 -11.90 17.20
C PRO A 147 -7.84 -10.63 17.95
N SER A 148 -7.77 -9.49 17.25
CA SER A 148 -7.41 -8.18 17.82
C SER A 148 -8.44 -7.13 17.42
N ASP A 149 -8.86 -6.32 18.39
CA ASP A 149 -9.67 -5.10 18.23
C ASP A 149 -11.02 -5.26 17.51
N GLY A 150 -11.41 -6.49 17.15
CA GLY A 150 -12.62 -6.78 16.39
C GLY A 150 -12.41 -6.87 14.87
N LEU A 151 -11.15 -6.79 14.39
CA LEU A 151 -10.75 -6.86 12.98
C LEU A 151 -11.38 -8.06 12.25
N GLY A 152 -11.33 -9.27 12.84
CA GLY A 152 -11.96 -10.44 12.25
C GLY A 152 -11.32 -10.86 10.92
N ARG A 153 -12.14 -11.26 9.94
CA ARG A 153 -11.65 -11.72 8.63
C ARG A 153 -10.86 -10.61 7.92
N MET A 154 -9.73 -10.98 7.32
CA MET A 154 -8.85 -10.04 6.63
C MET A 154 -8.32 -10.64 5.32
N ASP A 155 -8.40 -9.84 4.26
CA ASP A 155 -7.64 -10.01 3.02
C ASP A 155 -7.35 -8.61 2.45
N MET A 156 -6.25 -8.03 2.90
CA MET A 156 -5.70 -6.75 2.44
C MET A 156 -4.45 -7.01 1.60
N GLY A 157 -4.25 -6.22 0.55
CA GLY A 157 -3.13 -6.37 -0.37
C GLY A 157 -2.67 -5.08 -1.03
N ILE A 158 -1.81 -5.27 -2.01
CA ILE A 158 -1.41 -4.26 -3.00
C ILE A 158 -1.93 -4.71 -4.37
N ALA A 159 -2.23 -3.75 -5.25
CA ALA A 159 -2.72 -4.05 -6.59
C ALA A 159 -2.04 -3.21 -7.67
N VAL A 160 -1.97 -3.73 -8.89
CA VAL A 160 -1.64 -2.94 -10.09
C VAL A 160 -2.85 -2.99 -10.99
N LEU A 161 -3.38 -1.83 -11.38
CA LEU A 161 -4.43 -1.71 -12.38
C LEU A 161 -3.85 -1.09 -13.65
N SER A 162 -4.30 -1.55 -14.81
CA SER A 162 -3.81 -1.09 -16.10
C SER A 162 -4.93 -1.02 -17.15
N ARG A 163 -4.79 -0.10 -18.10
CA ARG A 163 -5.60 -0.08 -19.33
C ARG A 163 -5.24 -1.24 -20.27
N TRP A 164 -4.00 -1.75 -20.22
CA TRP A 164 -3.52 -2.84 -21.07
C TRP A 164 -3.45 -4.17 -20.31
N PRO A 165 -3.48 -5.32 -21.01
CA PRO A 165 -3.44 -6.63 -20.37
C PRO A 165 -2.23 -6.81 -19.44
N ILE A 166 -2.49 -7.25 -18.22
CA ILE A 166 -1.45 -7.78 -17.32
C ILE A 166 -1.31 -9.26 -17.66
N THR A 167 -0.18 -9.61 -18.26
CA THR A 167 0.08 -10.95 -18.81
C THR A 167 0.74 -11.89 -17.80
N ASN A 168 1.35 -11.32 -16.77
CA ASN A 168 1.92 -12.06 -15.65
C ASN A 168 1.97 -11.14 -14.42
N ALA A 169 1.79 -11.73 -13.23
CA ALA A 169 1.87 -11.04 -11.95
C ALA A 169 2.56 -11.95 -10.93
N GLU A 170 3.68 -11.48 -10.38
CA GLU A 170 4.44 -12.20 -9.35
C GLU A 170 4.32 -11.45 -8.03
N ARG A 171 3.89 -12.15 -6.99
CA ARG A 171 3.99 -11.71 -5.60
C ARG A 171 5.31 -12.21 -5.05
N ILE A 172 6.18 -11.29 -4.63
CA ILE A 172 7.49 -11.58 -4.06
C ILE A 172 7.47 -11.19 -2.59
N LYS A 173 7.75 -12.15 -1.72
CA LYS A 173 7.67 -11.98 -0.27
C LYS A 173 8.75 -11.03 0.26
N LEU A 174 8.36 -10.19 1.22
CA LEU A 174 9.26 -9.37 2.02
C LEU A 174 9.39 -9.92 3.44
N PRO A 175 10.52 -9.68 4.13
CA PRO A 175 10.73 -10.15 5.50
C PRO A 175 9.72 -9.53 6.48
N LEU A 176 9.39 -10.32 7.51
CA LEU A 176 8.54 -9.89 8.61
C LEU A 176 9.31 -8.98 9.56
N ARG A 177 8.58 -8.16 10.31
CA ARG A 177 9.09 -7.40 11.45
C ARG A 177 9.77 -8.30 12.48
N GLY A 178 11.01 -7.98 12.85
CA GLY A 178 11.78 -8.68 13.87
C GLY A 178 11.37 -8.28 15.29
N ASP A 179 11.05 -6.99 15.47
CA ASP A 179 10.71 -6.28 16.70
C ASP A 179 9.37 -6.65 17.37
N GLN A 180 8.61 -7.59 16.81
CA GLN A 180 7.32 -8.03 17.35
C GLN A 180 7.41 -9.35 18.13
N ASP A 181 6.57 -9.49 19.17
CA ASP A 181 6.37 -10.78 19.85
C ASP A 181 5.77 -11.84 18.90
N GLY A 182 5.92 -13.11 19.26
CA GLY A 182 5.55 -14.22 18.38
C GLY A 182 4.07 -14.28 18.00
N LEU A 183 3.16 -13.90 18.89
CA LEU A 183 1.72 -13.95 18.62
C LEU A 183 1.30 -12.79 17.72
N THR A 184 1.77 -11.58 18.02
CA THR A 184 1.56 -10.41 17.16
C THR A 184 2.09 -10.70 15.76
N LYS A 185 3.35 -11.13 15.66
CA LYS A 185 4.02 -11.48 14.38
C LYS A 185 3.29 -12.57 13.59
N TYR A 186 2.66 -13.53 14.27
CA TYR A 186 1.90 -14.59 13.60
C TYR A 186 0.70 -14.01 12.84
N PHE A 187 -0.04 -13.08 13.45
CA PHE A 187 -1.22 -12.42 12.87
C PHE A 187 -0.91 -11.14 12.08
N TYR A 188 0.34 -10.66 12.08
CA TYR A 188 0.71 -9.39 11.46
C TYR A 188 0.86 -9.45 9.93
N LEU A 189 1.11 -8.28 9.35
CA LEU A 189 1.36 -8.06 7.93
C LEU A 189 2.56 -8.89 7.42
N ARG A 190 2.38 -9.46 6.23
CA ARG A 190 3.36 -10.19 5.44
C ARG A 190 3.56 -9.46 4.11
N ARG A 191 4.25 -8.31 4.18
CA ARG A 191 4.48 -7.41 3.05
C ARG A 191 5.03 -8.16 1.82
N SER A 192 4.82 -7.60 0.64
CA SER A 192 5.30 -8.15 -0.62
C SER A 192 5.56 -7.05 -1.65
N ILE A 193 6.31 -7.40 -2.68
CA ILE A 193 6.36 -6.68 -3.96
C ILE A 193 5.39 -7.38 -4.91
N LEU A 194 4.65 -6.60 -5.71
CA LEU A 194 3.84 -7.10 -6.81
C LEU A 194 4.47 -6.64 -8.12
N LYS A 195 5.14 -7.55 -8.82
CA LYS A 195 5.82 -7.32 -10.09
C LYS A 195 4.93 -7.79 -11.23
N THR A 196 4.52 -6.90 -12.12
CA THR A 196 3.55 -7.22 -13.18
C THR A 196 4.10 -6.94 -14.55
N ARG A 197 3.90 -7.86 -15.50
CA ARG A 197 4.25 -7.69 -16.91
C ARG A 197 3.04 -7.16 -17.68
N ILE A 198 3.14 -5.94 -18.18
CA ILE A 198 2.06 -5.27 -18.92
C ILE A 198 2.34 -5.35 -20.43
N ALA A 199 1.33 -5.76 -21.21
CA ALA A 199 1.38 -5.79 -22.66
C ALA A 199 1.19 -4.38 -23.26
N LEU A 200 2.17 -3.50 -23.03
CA LEU A 200 2.16 -2.13 -23.53
C LEU A 200 2.53 -2.11 -25.04
N PRO A 201 1.73 -1.48 -25.91
CA PRO A 201 2.04 -1.39 -27.34
C PRO A 201 3.39 -0.74 -27.60
N GLY A 202 4.18 -1.34 -28.49
CA GLY A 202 5.52 -0.86 -28.85
C GLY A 202 6.66 -1.44 -28.01
N LEU A 203 6.36 -2.09 -26.88
CA LEU A 203 7.38 -2.74 -26.03
C LEU A 203 7.21 -4.26 -26.00
N GLN A 204 8.34 -4.97 -26.08
CA GLN A 204 8.37 -6.44 -25.93
C GLN A 204 8.20 -6.87 -24.46
N GLU A 205 8.86 -6.14 -23.55
CA GLU A 205 8.79 -6.32 -22.11
C GLU A 205 8.71 -4.97 -21.42
N PHE A 206 7.78 -4.86 -20.47
CA PHE A 206 7.61 -3.69 -19.63
C PHE A 206 6.94 -4.13 -18.32
N TYR A 207 7.46 -3.61 -17.20
CA TYR A 207 6.97 -3.97 -15.87
C TYR A 207 6.46 -2.77 -15.09
N ALA A 208 5.33 -2.96 -14.43
CA ALA A 208 4.89 -2.11 -13.33
C ALA A 208 5.10 -2.86 -12.00
N VAL A 209 5.85 -2.26 -11.08
CA VAL A 209 6.25 -2.89 -9.82
C VAL A 209 5.72 -2.08 -8.64
N ASN A 210 4.85 -2.69 -7.85
CA ASN A 210 4.23 -2.06 -6.69
C ASN A 210 4.79 -2.64 -5.39
N VAL A 211 5.00 -1.80 -4.37
CA VAL A 211 5.45 -2.22 -3.03
C VAL A 211 4.74 -1.39 -1.94
N HIS A 212 4.58 -1.98 -0.76
CA HIS A 212 4.20 -1.27 0.46
C HIS A 212 5.09 -1.79 1.59
N THR A 213 6.05 -0.99 2.04
CA THR A 213 7.03 -1.38 3.06
C THR A 213 6.45 -1.26 4.49
N ALA A 214 7.21 -1.70 5.50
CA ALA A 214 6.81 -1.58 6.89
C ALA A 214 6.74 -0.10 7.32
N ALA A 215 5.67 0.29 8.02
CA ALA A 215 5.51 1.65 8.56
C ALA A 215 6.11 1.80 9.97
N PHE A 216 5.85 0.80 10.82
CA PHE A 216 6.03 0.87 12.27
C PHE A 216 7.25 0.11 12.79
N SER A 217 8.12 -0.44 11.93
CA SER A 217 9.29 -1.19 12.39
C SER A 217 10.27 -0.29 13.14
N THR A 218 10.77 -0.76 14.27
CA THR A 218 11.82 -0.11 15.08
C THR A 218 13.19 -0.78 14.90
N ASP A 219 13.27 -1.83 14.08
CA ASP A 219 14.47 -2.55 13.66
C ASP A 219 14.88 -2.22 12.21
N ASP A 220 15.79 -3.01 11.63
CA ASP A 220 16.27 -2.85 10.25
C ASP A 220 15.33 -3.45 9.18
N THR A 221 14.16 -3.97 9.55
CA THR A 221 13.22 -4.64 8.62
C THR A 221 12.92 -3.75 7.42
N LYS A 222 12.57 -2.48 7.65
CA LYS A 222 12.22 -1.55 6.55
C LYS A 222 13.40 -1.31 5.61
N LYS A 223 14.64 -1.19 6.12
CA LYS A 223 15.84 -1.10 5.28
C LYS A 223 16.03 -2.34 4.41
N ILE A 224 15.90 -3.53 4.99
CA ILE A 224 16.01 -4.79 4.26
C ILE A 224 14.92 -4.90 3.18
N GLN A 225 13.70 -4.44 3.47
CA GLN A 225 12.61 -4.42 2.49
C GLN A 225 12.90 -3.48 1.32
N LEU A 226 13.45 -2.29 1.58
CA LEU A 226 13.88 -1.34 0.53
C LEU A 226 15.02 -1.93 -0.31
N ASP A 227 15.96 -2.64 0.29
CA ASP A 227 17.06 -3.29 -0.42
C ASP A 227 16.54 -4.41 -1.34
N ILE A 228 15.63 -5.26 -0.86
CA ILE A 228 15.02 -6.31 -1.70
C ILE A 228 14.22 -5.68 -2.85
N PHE A 229 13.49 -4.59 -2.60
CA PHE A 229 12.80 -3.86 -3.66
C PHE A 229 13.76 -3.34 -4.71
N LYS A 230 14.86 -2.70 -4.29
CA LYS A 230 15.91 -2.26 -5.20
C LYS A 230 16.54 -3.43 -5.98
N ASP A 231 16.83 -4.55 -5.32
CA ASP A 231 17.41 -5.74 -5.97
C ASP A 231 16.48 -6.29 -7.07
N GLU A 232 15.16 -6.28 -6.87
CA GLU A 232 14.20 -6.68 -7.91
C GLU A 232 14.21 -5.72 -9.11
N LEU A 233 14.39 -4.42 -8.87
CA LEU A 233 14.52 -3.43 -9.93
C LEU A 233 15.88 -3.57 -10.66
N ASP A 234 16.96 -3.88 -9.96
CA ASP A 234 18.29 -4.10 -10.55
C ASP A 234 18.31 -5.35 -11.45
N LYS A 235 17.51 -6.37 -11.14
CA LYS A 235 17.31 -7.53 -12.03
C LYS A 235 16.63 -7.15 -13.35
N LEU A 236 15.73 -6.16 -13.35
CA LEU A 236 15.11 -5.64 -14.58
C LEU A 236 16.08 -4.74 -15.34
N GLU A 237 16.77 -3.85 -14.63
CA GLU A 237 17.74 -2.92 -15.22
C GLU A 237 18.93 -3.64 -15.89
N SER A 238 19.51 -4.65 -15.23
CA SER A 238 20.62 -5.45 -15.78
C SER A 238 20.25 -6.20 -17.07
N ARG A 239 18.95 -6.41 -17.32
CA ARG A 239 18.41 -7.01 -18.54
C ARG A 239 17.96 -5.97 -19.57
N GLY A 240 18.10 -4.67 -19.28
CA GLY A 240 17.63 -3.58 -20.13
C GLY A 240 16.11 -3.48 -20.23
N ILE A 241 15.36 -4.06 -19.29
CA ILE A 241 13.90 -4.08 -19.33
C ILE A 241 13.35 -2.78 -18.73
N PRO A 242 12.54 -2.02 -19.48
CA PRO A 242 11.95 -0.80 -18.94
C PRO A 242 10.93 -1.11 -17.85
N PHE A 243 10.92 -0.29 -16.80
CA PHE A 243 9.94 -0.41 -15.73
C PHE A 243 9.48 0.94 -15.20
N VAL A 244 8.31 0.92 -14.57
CA VAL A 244 7.88 1.93 -13.60
C VAL A 244 7.62 1.22 -12.28
N ALA A 245 8.05 1.82 -11.19
CA ALA A 245 8.04 1.17 -9.89
C ALA A 245 7.74 2.17 -8.78
N GLY A 246 7.05 1.75 -7.73
CA GLY A 246 6.69 2.67 -6.66
C GLY A 246 5.69 2.12 -5.67
N GLY A 247 5.20 3.03 -4.83
CA GLY A 247 4.29 2.70 -3.75
C GLY A 247 4.49 3.57 -2.52
N ASP A 248 3.85 3.18 -1.43
CA ASP A 248 4.09 3.70 -0.10
C ASP A 248 5.33 3.03 0.49
N LEU A 249 6.44 3.78 0.51
CA LEU A 249 7.73 3.32 1.00
C LEU A 249 7.95 3.61 2.48
N ASN A 250 6.99 4.27 3.15
CA ASN A 250 7.07 4.58 4.58
C ASN A 250 8.41 5.16 5.04
N SER A 251 9.09 5.89 4.14
CA SER A 251 10.39 6.52 4.36
C SER A 251 10.38 7.91 3.75
N LEU A 252 11.05 8.86 4.41
CA LEU A 252 11.14 10.25 3.96
C LEU A 252 12.16 10.41 2.82
N PRO A 253 12.03 11.47 2.01
CA PRO A 253 13.09 11.86 1.08
C PRO A 253 14.37 12.18 1.83
N VAL A 254 15.53 11.87 1.22
CA VAL A 254 16.84 11.98 1.88
C VAL A 254 17.21 13.41 2.33
N ASN A 255 16.53 14.42 1.78
CA ASN A 255 16.71 15.83 2.10
C ASN A 255 15.51 16.46 2.80
N ALA A 256 14.61 15.66 3.40
CA ALA A 256 13.51 16.17 4.21
C ALA A 256 14.03 16.97 5.42
N THR A 257 13.46 18.16 5.62
CA THR A 257 13.88 19.06 6.71
C THR A 257 13.32 18.66 8.07
N LYS A 258 12.18 17.95 8.12
CA LYS A 258 11.59 17.39 9.34
C LYS A 258 11.65 15.87 9.30
N THR A 259 12.21 15.26 10.34
CA THR A 259 12.37 13.80 10.47
C THR A 259 11.75 13.22 11.75
N ASP A 260 11.22 14.07 12.62
CA ASP A 260 10.61 13.68 13.89
C ASP A 260 9.20 14.28 13.99
N TYR A 261 8.22 13.39 14.06
CA TYR A 261 6.80 13.69 14.13
C TYR A 261 6.17 13.19 15.43
N CYS A 262 6.95 12.69 16.40
CA CYS A 262 6.40 12.08 17.61
C CYS A 262 5.46 13.03 18.36
N LEU A 263 5.85 14.30 18.49
CA LEU A 263 5.05 15.29 19.20
C LEU A 263 3.85 15.80 18.39
N SER A 264 3.91 15.77 17.05
CA SER A 264 2.76 16.13 16.22
C SER A 264 1.73 15.01 16.11
N ASP A 265 2.18 13.76 16.20
CA ASP A 265 1.34 12.58 15.97
C ASP A 265 0.79 11.96 17.26
N LYS A 266 1.23 12.46 18.43
CA LYS A 266 0.85 11.89 19.72
C LYS A 266 -0.64 12.07 20.02
N ALA A 267 -1.22 11.14 20.75
CA ALA A 267 -2.49 11.32 21.43
C ALA A 267 -2.31 12.24 22.67
N ASP A 268 -3.44 12.65 23.25
CA ASP A 268 -3.44 13.53 24.43
C ASP A 268 -2.79 12.87 25.65
N ASP A 269 -2.92 11.54 25.78
CA ASP A 269 -2.41 10.71 26.88
C ASP A 269 -1.01 10.13 26.62
N GLU A 270 -0.40 10.44 25.47
CA GLU A 270 0.95 10.01 25.11
C GLU A 270 2.02 11.09 25.42
N SER A 271 3.21 10.62 25.78
CA SER A 271 4.43 11.41 25.98
C SER A 271 5.60 10.77 25.24
N PHE A 272 6.44 11.61 24.63
CA PHE A 272 7.67 11.20 23.93
C PHE A 272 8.78 12.22 24.21
N HIS A 273 10.04 11.79 24.10
CA HIS A 273 11.25 12.59 24.38
C HIS A 273 11.44 13.05 25.84
N GLY A 274 10.67 12.51 26.78
CA GLY A 274 10.87 12.69 28.21
C GLY A 274 11.95 11.76 28.77
N PRO A 275 12.62 12.12 29.89
CA PRO A 275 13.70 11.31 30.46
C PRO A 275 13.27 9.91 30.95
N ASN A 276 11.97 9.68 31.13
CA ASN A 276 11.40 8.42 31.61
C ASN A 276 10.45 7.77 30.59
N ASP A 277 10.36 8.31 29.37
CA ASP A 277 9.45 7.75 28.35
C ASP A 277 10.02 6.43 27.81
N ASP A 278 9.20 5.38 27.79
CA ASP A 278 9.55 4.08 27.20
C ASP A 278 8.30 3.55 26.46
N PRO A 279 8.28 3.59 25.11
CA PRO A 279 9.38 3.99 24.22
C PRO A 279 9.64 5.51 24.20
N GLN A 280 10.88 5.90 23.86
CA GLN A 280 11.28 7.31 23.68
C GLN A 280 10.63 7.99 22.47
N HIS A 281 10.24 7.21 21.46
CA HIS A 281 9.70 7.68 20.20
C HIS A 281 8.43 6.91 19.84
N LYS A 282 7.50 7.58 19.15
CA LYS A 282 6.29 6.96 18.61
C LYS A 282 6.63 6.12 17.38
N GLU A 283 6.18 4.87 17.34
CA GLU A 283 6.31 4.02 16.15
C GLU A 283 5.68 4.71 14.92
N GLY A 284 6.39 4.69 13.78
CA GLY A 284 5.91 5.32 12.54
C GLY A 284 6.01 6.86 12.50
N SER A 285 6.59 7.50 13.53
CA SER A 285 6.74 8.96 13.58
C SER A 285 8.19 9.45 13.66
N TYR A 286 9.17 8.56 13.90
CA TYR A 286 10.59 8.92 14.03
C TYR A 286 11.44 8.35 12.89
N PHE A 287 11.80 9.21 11.94
CA PHE A 287 12.48 8.85 10.69
C PHE A 287 13.97 9.23 10.69
N THR A 288 14.45 9.94 11.71
CA THR A 288 15.83 10.42 11.79
C THR A 288 16.89 9.33 11.53
N PRO A 289 16.77 8.11 12.08
CA PRO A 289 17.76 7.05 11.85
C PRO A 289 17.72 6.47 10.44
N GLU A 290 16.61 6.66 9.72
CA GLU A 290 16.36 6.06 8.40
C GLU A 290 16.45 7.05 7.24
N ILE A 291 16.79 8.32 7.50
CA ILE A 291 16.75 9.39 6.50
C ILE A 291 17.59 9.10 5.24
N THR A 292 18.63 8.27 5.35
CA THR A 292 19.50 7.90 4.22
C THR A 292 19.08 6.61 3.49
N TRP A 293 18.07 5.89 3.98
CA TRP A 293 17.73 4.55 3.46
C TRP A 293 17.22 4.57 2.01
N MET A 294 16.64 5.69 1.59
CA MET A 294 16.16 5.91 0.23
C MET A 294 17.26 6.29 -0.78
N GLN A 295 18.49 6.58 -0.32
CA GLN A 295 19.55 7.14 -1.16
C GLN A 295 19.87 6.26 -2.38
N ALA A 296 19.96 4.94 -2.19
CA ALA A 296 20.32 4.02 -3.26
C ALA A 296 19.29 3.98 -4.41
N LEU A 297 18.00 4.20 -4.12
CA LEU A 297 16.95 4.31 -5.14
C LEU A 297 17.09 5.62 -5.93
N TYR A 298 17.29 6.74 -5.23
CA TYR A 298 17.49 8.06 -5.85
C TYR A 298 18.78 8.15 -6.68
N ASP A 299 19.84 7.45 -6.27
CA ASP A 299 21.12 7.43 -6.99
C ASP A 299 21.06 6.60 -8.28
N THR A 300 20.24 5.55 -8.30
CA THR A 300 20.20 4.58 -9.41
C THR A 300 19.11 4.89 -10.43
N TYR A 301 17.93 5.30 -9.97
CA TYR A 301 16.73 5.42 -10.81
C TYR A 301 16.22 6.84 -10.88
N SER A 302 15.52 7.15 -11.97
CA SER A 302 14.86 8.44 -12.16
C SER A 302 13.59 8.51 -11.30
N PRO A 303 13.53 9.39 -10.29
CA PRO A 303 12.31 9.59 -9.51
C PRO A 303 11.34 10.50 -10.27
N ALA A 304 10.03 10.32 -10.08
CA ALA A 304 9.02 11.22 -10.62
C ALA A 304 9.14 12.63 -10.02
N VAL A 305 9.51 12.72 -8.74
CA VAL A 305 9.76 13.98 -8.04
C VAL A 305 11.24 14.05 -7.68
N LEU A 306 11.96 15.01 -8.26
CA LEU A 306 13.39 15.21 -8.00
C LEU A 306 13.61 15.73 -6.57
N LEU A 307 14.74 15.38 -5.95
CA LEU A 307 15.08 15.86 -4.60
C LEU A 307 15.21 17.39 -4.54
N ASN A 308 15.72 18.02 -5.61
CA ASN A 308 15.82 19.48 -5.67
C ASN A 308 14.45 20.14 -5.68
N ASP A 309 13.49 19.58 -6.43
CA ASP A 309 12.13 20.11 -6.49
C ASP A 309 11.41 19.90 -5.16
N TYR A 310 11.55 18.70 -4.58
CA TYR A 310 11.05 18.41 -3.24
C TYR A 310 11.60 19.39 -2.20
N GLY A 311 12.92 19.57 -2.14
CA GLY A 311 13.56 20.46 -1.17
C GLY A 311 13.21 21.94 -1.37
N ALA A 312 12.84 22.34 -2.59
CA ALA A 312 12.37 23.70 -2.87
C ALA A 312 10.93 23.95 -2.38
N ASN A 313 10.10 22.90 -2.27
CA ASN A 313 8.70 23.02 -1.85
C ASN A 313 8.14 21.72 -1.27
N GLU A 314 8.63 21.29 -0.10
CA GLU A 314 8.22 20.01 0.50
C GLU A 314 6.70 19.90 0.66
N SER A 315 6.07 21.01 1.07
CA SER A 315 4.63 21.07 1.34
C SER A 315 3.76 20.74 0.13
N HIS A 316 4.26 20.96 -1.09
CA HIS A 316 3.57 20.61 -2.34
C HIS A 316 3.59 19.10 -2.62
N TYR A 317 4.58 18.39 -2.08
CA TYR A 317 4.84 16.98 -2.36
C TYR A 317 4.54 16.07 -1.17
N PHE A 318 3.96 16.61 -0.09
CA PHE A 318 3.52 15.78 1.03
C PHE A 318 2.39 14.86 0.60
N THR A 319 2.53 13.60 0.96
CA THR A 319 1.61 12.55 0.57
C THR A 319 0.89 11.95 1.74
N HIS A 320 1.30 12.16 2.99
CA HIS A 320 0.69 11.48 4.13
C HIS A 320 0.54 12.39 5.35
N THR A 321 -0.46 12.09 6.18
CA THR A 321 -0.56 12.54 7.57
C THR A 321 -1.40 11.52 8.36
N PRO A 322 -0.99 11.13 9.58
CA PRO A 322 -1.79 10.22 10.38
C PRO A 322 -3.03 10.90 10.98
N LEU A 323 -3.11 12.24 10.95
CA LEU A 323 -4.18 13.01 11.60
C LEU A 323 -5.34 13.29 10.64
N TRP A 324 -6.53 12.87 11.05
CA TRP A 324 -7.75 12.94 10.23
C TRP A 324 -8.15 14.37 9.79
N ASP A 325 -7.81 15.40 10.57
CA ASP A 325 -8.20 16.79 10.39
C ASP A 325 -7.05 17.73 9.98
N SER A 326 -5.86 17.18 9.70
CA SER A 326 -4.66 17.96 9.37
C SER A 326 -4.31 17.90 7.87
N PRO A 327 -3.62 18.92 7.32
CA PRO A 327 -3.03 18.78 6.00
C PRO A 327 -1.96 17.67 5.99
N TYR A 328 -1.65 17.14 4.80
CA TYR A 328 -0.49 16.26 4.63
C TYR A 328 0.78 16.97 5.13
N ASP A 329 1.66 16.24 5.79
CA ASP A 329 2.82 16.81 6.50
C ASP A 329 4.15 16.08 6.25
N ARG A 330 4.10 14.98 5.47
CA ARG A 330 5.29 14.21 5.09
C ARG A 330 5.08 13.51 3.74
N LYS A 331 6.17 13.21 3.04
CA LYS A 331 6.17 12.44 1.78
C LYS A 331 6.59 11.00 2.05
N LEU A 332 5.74 10.03 1.70
CA LEU A 332 5.99 8.59 1.85
C LEU A 332 5.71 7.80 0.56
N ASP A 333 5.04 8.41 -0.43
CA ASP A 333 4.64 7.76 -1.68
C ASP A 333 5.51 8.21 -2.86
N TYR A 334 5.99 7.24 -3.65
CA TYR A 334 7.01 7.47 -4.68
C TYR A 334 6.76 6.70 -5.97
N LEU A 335 7.31 7.24 -7.06
CA LEU A 335 7.44 6.59 -8.35
C LEU A 335 8.89 6.74 -8.86
N PHE A 336 9.43 5.66 -9.41
CA PHE A 336 10.77 5.54 -9.98
C PHE A 336 10.72 4.80 -11.33
N THR A 337 11.69 5.08 -12.20
CA THR A 337 11.89 4.37 -13.47
C THR A 337 13.37 4.28 -13.81
N ASN A 338 13.75 3.27 -14.59
CA ASN A 338 15.05 3.21 -15.26
C ASN A 338 15.08 3.87 -16.65
N ARG A 339 14.02 4.58 -17.01
CA ARG A 339 13.93 5.39 -18.23
C ARG A 339 13.75 6.85 -17.83
N ALA A 340 12.82 7.55 -18.47
CA ALA A 340 12.60 8.97 -18.22
C ALA A 340 11.12 9.26 -17.90
N TRP A 341 10.94 10.22 -17.00
CA TRP A 341 9.67 10.92 -16.83
C TRP A 341 9.68 12.16 -17.71
N LEU A 342 8.53 12.53 -18.26
CA LEU A 342 8.37 13.81 -18.92
C LEU A 342 8.59 14.92 -17.88
N ALA A 343 9.55 15.81 -18.13
CA ALA A 343 9.93 16.85 -17.18
C ALA A 343 8.74 17.74 -16.79
N GLY A 344 8.54 17.93 -15.48
CA GLY A 344 7.47 18.75 -14.92
C GLY A 344 6.06 18.17 -15.09
N SER A 345 5.95 16.87 -15.38
CA SER A 345 4.65 16.17 -15.48
C SER A 345 4.17 15.56 -14.17
N ASP A 346 4.98 15.65 -13.11
CA ASP A 346 4.62 15.13 -11.81
C ASP A 346 3.46 15.90 -11.18
N SER A 347 2.68 15.22 -10.34
CA SER A 347 1.54 15.80 -9.65
C SER A 347 1.29 15.08 -8.34
N THR A 348 1.04 15.85 -7.27
CA THR A 348 0.61 15.35 -5.97
C THR A 348 -0.79 15.88 -5.67
N TYR A 349 -1.78 15.00 -5.52
CA TYR A 349 -3.19 15.41 -5.50
C TYR A 349 -3.70 15.63 -4.06
N HIS A 350 -3.42 16.78 -3.46
CA HIS A 350 -3.93 17.08 -2.11
C HIS A 350 -5.47 17.12 -2.01
N VAL A 351 -6.16 17.32 -3.13
CA VAL A 351 -7.62 17.22 -3.24
C VAL A 351 -8.15 15.83 -2.85
N ALA A 352 -7.29 14.82 -2.78
CA ALA A 352 -7.61 13.48 -2.34
C ALA A 352 -7.81 13.34 -0.82
N ALA A 353 -7.54 14.38 -0.02
CA ALA A 353 -7.64 14.37 1.44
C ALA A 353 -8.95 13.78 2.00
N PRO A 354 -10.15 13.98 1.41
CA PRO A 354 -11.36 13.33 1.92
C PRO A 354 -11.38 11.81 1.73
N TRP A 355 -10.58 11.27 0.81
CA TRP A 355 -10.67 9.89 0.30
C TRP A 355 -9.59 8.96 0.84
N SER A 356 -8.50 9.52 1.37
CA SER A 356 -7.44 8.77 2.02
C SER A 356 -6.61 9.70 2.92
N ASP A 357 -5.88 9.12 3.86
CA ASP A 357 -4.77 9.76 4.58
C ASP A 357 -3.48 9.76 3.76
N HIS A 358 -3.51 9.22 2.53
CA HIS A 358 -2.50 9.43 1.51
C HIS A 358 -3.02 10.23 0.28
N ALA A 359 -2.22 11.16 -0.23
CA ALA A 359 -2.40 11.77 -1.54
C ALA A 359 -1.72 10.93 -2.63
N PRO A 360 -2.41 10.69 -3.77
CA PRO A 360 -1.78 10.03 -4.89
C PRO A 360 -0.67 10.90 -5.48
N VAL A 361 0.33 10.22 -6.05
CA VAL A 361 1.40 10.83 -6.84
C VAL A 361 1.35 10.25 -8.23
N SER A 362 1.43 11.09 -9.26
CA SER A 362 1.53 10.65 -10.65
C SER A 362 2.63 11.37 -11.42
N ALA A 363 3.04 10.79 -12.53
CA ALA A 363 3.84 11.44 -13.56
C ALA A 363 3.59 10.80 -14.92
N LEU A 364 3.96 11.48 -16.00
CA LEU A 364 3.94 10.91 -17.35
C LEU A 364 5.29 10.24 -17.64
N TRP A 365 5.26 8.94 -17.88
CA TRP A 365 6.42 8.15 -18.28
C TRP A 365 6.63 8.23 -19.79
N GLU A 366 7.87 8.47 -20.23
CA GLU A 366 8.21 8.48 -21.66
C GLU A 366 8.42 7.05 -22.15
N VAL A 367 7.60 6.61 -23.11
CA VAL A 367 7.68 5.25 -23.67
C VAL A 367 8.95 5.15 -24.51
N PRO A 368 9.90 4.25 -24.18
CA PRO A 368 11.13 4.08 -24.94
C PRO A 368 10.83 3.66 -26.39
N LYS A 369 11.59 4.20 -27.33
CA LYS A 369 11.48 3.92 -28.78
C LYS A 369 12.39 2.80 -29.22
#